data_AF-A0A9D1RIG7-F1
#
_entry.id   AF-A0A9D1RIG7-F1
#
_cell.length_a   1.000
_cell.length_b   1.000
_cell.length_c   1.000
_cell.angle_alpha   90.00
_cell.angle_beta   90.00
_cell.angle_gamma   90.00
#
_symmetry.space_group_name_H-M   'P 1'
#
loop_
_entity.id
_entity.type
_entity.pdbx_description
1 polymer ?
#
loop_
_entity_poly.entity_id
_entity_poly.type
_entity_poly.pdbx_seq_one_letter_code
_entity_poly.pdbx_strand_id
1 'polypeptide(L)'
;LMDKPEQFKSFTYFAKENEKPYLFNFSENKTKMVFCFFENAEGAKTAKVEVFDERMRLLWERTHKLNVKNDDYEIKDVSVNNAGKEVLIAIRSYTEGKKVNYADGKVHLVWLNQYEQRTHEQQLEKAWATDLKCAFNMEGDYLMAGYYGQSSSKPTLASGTFSFLYDARRGYLKNSSTLEFREYETDDMVKNGLPKPSDMTDKVRALVPMVGGNLIMIGEQEFKSSVIPPKRRGEKPTGEDAMYYRDIIITNIDKTGFISGNAYIPKRQKDYEGFEYYNSFSMTRDRYGIYLMFNDHINNYSDNAFTPNKCYNADKLRTQVNFVQIFSDGSYRWSEVYRTRKNKMPFFETLYLTTTKQIIFLGRYQDNNIIGKFEIR
;
A
#
# COMPACT_ATOMS: atom_id res chain seq x y z
N LEU A 1 -34.86 -3.72 16.97
CA LEU A 1 -34.75 -2.36 17.54
C LEU A 1 -33.56 -2.38 18.47
N MET A 2 -32.41 -1.86 18.04
CA MET A 2 -31.28 -1.61 18.94
C MET A 2 -31.49 -0.19 19.48
N ASP A 3 -31.85 -0.12 20.75
CA ASP A 3 -32.09 1.13 21.45
C ASP A 3 -30.78 1.79 21.86
N LYS A 4 -30.64 3.04 21.40
CA LYS A 4 -29.60 4.05 21.66
C LYS A 4 -28.25 3.84 20.95
N PRO A 5 -27.74 4.88 20.25
CA PRO A 5 -26.35 4.90 19.81
C PRO A 5 -25.46 4.86 21.06
N GLU A 6 -24.58 3.87 21.16
CA GLU A 6 -23.50 3.91 22.13
C GLU A 6 -22.59 5.08 21.77
N GLN A 7 -22.41 5.99 22.73
CA GLN A 7 -21.42 7.05 22.64
C GLN A 7 -20.04 6.38 22.65
N PHE A 8 -19.42 6.25 21.48
CA PHE A 8 -18.04 5.80 21.39
C PHE A 8 -17.18 6.77 22.21
N LYS A 9 -16.52 6.27 23.26
CA LYS A 9 -15.36 6.96 23.82
C LYS A 9 -14.31 6.96 22.71
N SER A 10 -14.13 8.11 22.06
CA SER A 10 -12.96 8.33 21.22
C SER A 10 -11.75 8.28 22.14
N PHE A 11 -10.97 7.20 22.06
CA PHE A 11 -9.66 7.19 22.65
C PHE A 11 -8.75 8.02 21.74
N THR A 12 -8.52 9.28 22.10
CA THR A 12 -7.47 10.10 21.49
C THR A 12 -6.13 9.61 22.03
N TYR A 13 -5.73 8.41 21.66
CA TYR A 13 -4.39 7.91 21.92
C TYR A 13 -3.51 8.34 20.76
N PHE A 14 -3.02 9.58 20.81
CA PHE A 14 -1.68 9.95 20.37
C PHE A 14 -1.33 11.28 21.02
N ALA A 15 -0.21 11.26 21.72
CA ALA A 15 0.31 12.34 22.52
C ALA A 15 0.99 13.41 21.65
N LYS A 16 1.80 14.27 22.27
CA LYS A 16 2.62 15.28 21.58
C LYS A 16 3.31 14.65 20.37
N GLU A 17 3.64 15.45 19.35
CA GLU A 17 4.19 14.97 18.07
C GLU A 17 5.38 13.99 18.23
N ASN A 18 6.16 14.14 19.30
CA ASN A 18 7.31 13.30 19.66
C ASN A 18 6.95 11.92 20.27
N GLU A 19 5.67 11.62 20.50
CA GLU A 19 5.18 10.37 21.11
C GLU A 19 4.35 9.54 20.11
N LYS A 20 4.33 9.92 18.83
CA LYS A 20 3.66 9.15 17.78
C LYS A 20 4.54 7.98 17.32
N PRO A 21 3.98 6.77 17.16
CA PRO A 21 4.71 5.66 16.56
C PRO A 21 5.13 6.03 15.14
N TYR A 22 6.34 5.64 14.76
CA TYR A 22 6.82 5.79 13.40
C TYR A 22 6.08 4.84 12.45
N LEU A 23 5.83 3.60 12.91
CA LEU A 23 5.00 2.63 12.22
C LEU A 23 4.02 1.95 13.18
N PHE A 24 2.87 1.56 12.65
CA PHE A 24 1.83 0.85 13.36
C PHE A 24 1.18 -0.18 12.43
N ASN A 25 0.88 -1.37 12.96
CA ASN A 25 0.14 -2.38 12.21
C ASN A 25 -0.65 -3.32 13.12
N PHE A 26 -1.62 -4.02 12.54
CA PHE A 26 -2.37 -5.10 13.18
C PHE A 26 -1.86 -6.46 12.72
N SER A 27 -2.02 -7.49 13.56
CA SER A 27 -1.91 -8.86 13.09
C SER A 27 -2.97 -9.18 12.05
N GLU A 28 -2.74 -10.27 11.31
CA GLU A 28 -3.64 -10.74 10.25
C GLU A 28 -5.08 -10.94 10.77
N ASN A 29 -5.26 -11.52 11.95
CA ASN A 29 -6.59 -11.66 12.57
C ASN A 29 -7.08 -10.43 13.36
N LYS A 30 -6.33 -9.31 13.33
CA LYS A 30 -6.59 -8.06 14.06
C LYS A 30 -6.68 -8.20 15.59
N THR A 31 -6.19 -9.30 16.16
CA THR A 31 -6.20 -9.53 17.62
C THR A 31 -4.94 -8.99 18.30
N LYS A 32 -3.92 -8.61 17.53
CA LYS A 32 -2.66 -8.05 18.04
C LYS A 32 -2.34 -6.77 17.31
N MET A 33 -1.62 -5.90 18.00
CA MET A 33 -1.16 -4.62 17.50
C MET A 33 0.33 -4.51 17.76
N VAL A 34 1.05 -3.89 16.82
CA VAL A 34 2.46 -3.55 16.98
C VAL A 34 2.66 -2.08 16.73
N PHE A 35 3.42 -1.45 17.62
CA PHE A 35 3.87 -0.07 17.51
C PHE A 35 5.39 -0.10 17.41
N CYS A 36 5.93 0.66 16.47
CA CYS A 36 7.36 0.83 16.29
C CYS A 36 7.71 2.31 16.39
N PHE A 37 8.46 2.67 17.42
CA PHE A 37 8.97 4.02 17.64
C PHE A 37 10.41 4.07 17.17
N PHE A 38 10.74 5.11 16.42
CA PHE A 38 12.09 5.31 15.89
C PHE A 38 12.78 6.43 16.67
N GLU A 39 13.91 6.11 17.28
CA GLU A 39 14.70 7.05 18.05
C GLU A 39 16.07 7.25 17.39
N ASN A 40 16.38 8.51 17.08
CA ASN A 40 17.65 8.93 16.52
C ASN A 40 18.43 9.71 17.59
N ALA A 41 19.18 8.98 18.43
CA ALA A 41 20.09 9.58 19.40
C ALA A 41 21.51 9.64 18.80
N GLU A 42 22.32 10.63 19.21
CA GLU A 42 23.70 10.81 18.74
C GLU A 42 24.49 9.49 18.87
N GLY A 43 24.82 8.87 17.73
CA GLY A 43 25.64 7.66 17.63
C GLY A 43 24.89 6.31 17.68
N ALA A 44 23.58 6.28 17.92
CA ALA A 44 22.81 5.04 17.84
C ALA A 44 21.37 5.30 17.39
N LYS A 45 21.02 4.75 16.24
CA LYS A 45 19.64 4.74 15.76
C LYS A 45 18.95 3.45 16.22
N THR A 46 17.78 3.58 16.85
CA THR A 46 17.09 2.43 17.45
C THR A 46 15.61 2.39 17.07
N ALA A 47 15.04 1.18 17.05
CA ALA A 47 13.63 0.94 16.88
C ALA A 47 13.09 0.28 18.16
N LYS A 48 12.24 1.00 18.91
CA LYS A 48 11.50 0.44 20.04
C LYS A 48 10.21 -0.17 19.53
N VAL A 49 10.04 -1.47 19.73
CA VAL A 49 8.87 -2.25 19.35
C VAL A 49 8.04 -2.55 20.59
N GLU A 50 6.74 -2.30 20.51
CA GLU A 50 5.77 -2.62 21.55
C GLU A 50 4.62 -3.43 20.94
N VAL A 51 4.26 -4.55 21.57
CA VAL A 51 3.19 -5.44 21.09
C VAL A 51 2.07 -5.50 22.11
N PHE A 52 0.83 -5.32 21.64
CA PHE A 52 -0.38 -5.29 22.45
C PHE A 52 -1.41 -6.32 21.98
N ASP A 53 -2.31 -6.71 22.88
CA ASP A 53 -3.52 -7.46 22.54
C ASP A 53 -4.71 -6.56 22.16
N GLU A 54 -5.83 -7.15 21.73
CA GLU A 54 -7.03 -6.40 21.35
C GLU A 54 -7.66 -5.55 22.48
N ARG A 55 -7.22 -5.73 23.73
CA ARG A 55 -7.63 -4.95 24.89
C ARG A 55 -6.60 -3.88 25.28
N MET A 56 -5.63 -3.60 24.40
CA MET A 56 -4.53 -2.66 24.62
C MET A 56 -3.66 -3.03 25.84
N ARG A 57 -3.55 -4.32 26.18
CA ARG A 57 -2.59 -4.78 27.20
C ARG A 57 -1.26 -5.06 26.53
N LEU A 58 -0.19 -4.47 27.06
CA LEU A 58 1.18 -4.73 26.61
C LEU A 58 1.51 -6.20 26.85
N LEU A 59 1.93 -6.89 25.79
CA LEU A 59 2.39 -8.29 25.83
C LEU A 59 3.89 -8.35 26.05
N TRP A 60 4.65 -7.56 25.29
CA TRP A 60 6.08 -7.38 25.45
C TRP A 60 6.55 -6.12 24.70
N GLU A 61 7.73 -5.63 25.06
CA GLU A 61 8.43 -4.57 24.35
C GLU A 61 9.91 -4.93 24.17
N ARG A 62 10.55 -4.36 23.15
CA ARG A 62 11.97 -4.55 22.88
C ARG A 62 12.55 -3.38 22.10
N THR A 63 13.75 -2.93 22.48
CA THR A 63 14.52 -1.97 21.69
C THR A 63 15.55 -2.71 20.83
N HIS A 64 15.47 -2.52 19.52
CA HIS A 64 16.43 -3.03 18.54
C HIS A 64 17.39 -1.92 18.11
N LYS A 65 18.70 -2.17 18.20
CA LYS A 65 19.72 -1.28 17.63
C LYS A 65 19.84 -1.56 16.14
N LEU A 66 19.60 -0.55 15.31
CA LEU A 66 19.68 -0.65 13.86
C LEU A 66 21.16 -0.62 13.48
N ASN A 67 21.78 -1.79 13.42
CA ASN A 67 23.18 -1.96 13.03
C ASN A 67 23.37 -1.90 11.50
N VAL A 68 22.73 -0.93 10.85
CA VAL A 68 22.88 -0.67 9.42
C VAL A 68 24.10 0.25 9.28
N LYS A 69 25.23 -0.30 8.84
CA LYS A 69 26.51 0.43 8.74
C LYS A 69 26.40 1.56 7.71
N ASN A 70 26.67 2.81 8.11
CA ASN A 70 26.95 3.98 7.24
C ASN A 70 25.98 4.22 6.06
N ASP A 71 24.72 3.85 6.24
CA ASP A 71 23.71 4.04 5.21
C ASP A 71 22.63 4.99 5.72
N ASP A 72 22.21 5.90 4.84
CA ASP A 72 20.86 6.42 4.90
C ASP A 72 19.91 5.23 4.75
N TYR A 73 18.90 5.17 5.60
CA TYR A 73 17.94 4.09 5.55
C TYR A 73 16.53 4.58 5.87
N GLU A 74 15.57 3.80 5.42
CA GLU A 74 14.16 4.00 5.66
C GLU A 74 13.58 2.74 6.29
N ILE A 75 12.89 2.89 7.42
CA ILE A 75 12.05 1.82 7.96
C ILE A 75 10.73 1.88 7.18
N LYS A 76 10.39 0.80 6.49
CA LYS A 76 9.31 0.78 5.50
C LYS A 76 8.03 0.16 6.03
N ASP A 77 8.15 -0.85 6.87
CA ASP A 77 6.99 -1.60 7.36
C ASP A 77 7.28 -2.34 8.66
N VAL A 78 6.20 -2.64 9.41
CA VAL A 78 6.23 -3.46 10.61
C VAL A 78 5.06 -4.45 10.55
N SER A 79 5.28 -5.69 10.98
CA SER A 79 4.23 -6.71 11.03
C SER A 79 4.35 -7.53 12.31
N VAL A 80 3.23 -8.02 12.83
CA VAL A 80 3.17 -8.90 14.02
C VAL A 80 2.36 -10.13 13.71
N ASN A 81 2.81 -11.29 14.19
CA ASN A 81 2.09 -12.54 13.97
C ASN A 81 0.79 -12.61 14.81
N ASN A 82 -0.11 -13.52 14.45
CA ASN A 82 -1.40 -13.69 15.16
C ASN A 82 -1.25 -14.12 16.63
N ALA A 83 -0.11 -14.72 17.00
CA ALA A 83 0.18 -15.07 18.38
C ALA A 83 0.67 -13.88 19.22
N GLY A 84 1.04 -12.76 18.59
CA GLY A 84 1.63 -11.60 19.26
C GLY A 84 3.03 -11.87 19.82
N LYS A 85 3.73 -12.88 19.32
CA LYS A 85 5.03 -13.32 19.84
C LYS A 85 6.21 -12.87 18.98
N GLU A 86 5.96 -12.60 17.71
CA GLU A 86 7.00 -12.33 16.72
C GLU A 86 6.63 -11.09 15.93
N VAL A 87 7.63 -10.25 15.67
CA VAL A 87 7.53 -9.01 14.89
C VAL A 87 8.55 -9.02 13.77
N LEU A 88 8.18 -8.44 12.64
CA LEU A 88 9.05 -8.13 11.52
C LEU A 88 9.21 -6.62 11.39
N ILE A 89 10.41 -6.17 11.05
CA ILE A 89 10.69 -4.80 10.62
C ILE A 89 11.37 -4.89 9.25
N ALA A 90 10.79 -4.21 8.27
CA ALA A 90 11.34 -4.13 6.92
C ALA A 90 12.04 -2.78 6.73
N ILE A 91 13.30 -2.81 6.26
CA ILE A 91 14.16 -1.63 6.13
C ILE A 91 14.78 -1.64 4.74
N ARG A 92 14.93 -0.46 4.15
CA ARG A 92 15.76 -0.24 2.96
C ARG A 92 16.96 0.61 3.37
N SER A 93 18.15 0.30 2.85
CA SER A 93 19.36 1.12 3.04
C SER A 93 20.10 1.38 1.73
N TYR A 94 20.92 2.43 1.70
CA TYR A 94 21.80 2.79 0.58
C TYR A 94 23.01 3.58 1.10
N THR A 95 24.15 3.50 0.41
CA THR A 95 25.39 4.14 0.88
C THR A 95 25.24 5.66 0.98
N GLU A 96 25.72 6.24 2.08
CA GLU A 96 25.76 7.69 2.26
C GLU A 96 26.62 8.39 1.18
N GLY A 97 26.04 9.42 0.54
CA GLY A 97 26.73 10.27 -0.44
C GLY A 97 25.88 11.47 -0.89
N LYS A 98 26.50 12.48 -1.53
CA LYS A 98 25.77 13.66 -2.06
C LYS A 98 24.69 13.30 -3.11
N LYS A 99 24.73 12.09 -3.66
CA LYS A 99 23.73 11.48 -4.53
C LYS A 99 23.53 10.03 -4.10
N VAL A 100 22.27 9.62 -3.99
CA VAL A 100 21.89 8.23 -3.72
C VAL A 100 22.41 7.34 -4.85
N ASN A 101 23.18 6.31 -4.50
CA ASN A 101 23.65 5.31 -5.45
C ASN A 101 22.76 4.07 -5.40
N TYR A 102 21.74 4.01 -6.23
CA TYR A 102 20.79 2.89 -6.22
C TYR A 102 21.42 1.52 -6.52
N ALA A 103 22.62 1.45 -7.09
CA ALA A 103 23.30 0.18 -7.34
C ALA A 103 23.75 -0.54 -6.06
N ASP A 104 23.90 0.16 -4.93
CA ASP A 104 24.26 -0.43 -3.64
C ASP A 104 23.08 -0.62 -2.69
N GLY A 105 21.86 -0.32 -3.15
CA GLY A 105 20.65 -0.40 -2.32
C GLY A 105 20.40 -1.81 -1.80
N LYS A 106 20.21 -1.92 -0.49
CA LYS A 106 19.92 -3.18 0.21
C LYS A 106 18.55 -3.15 0.86
N VAL A 107 18.02 -4.34 1.08
CA VAL A 107 16.84 -4.54 1.93
C VAL A 107 17.22 -5.39 3.13
N HIS A 108 16.65 -5.04 4.28
CA HIS A 108 16.85 -5.75 5.53
C HIS A 108 15.53 -6.18 6.12
N LEU A 109 15.45 -7.44 6.56
CA LEU A 109 14.33 -7.97 7.32
C LEU A 109 14.82 -8.31 8.72
N VAL A 110 14.31 -7.60 9.72
CA VAL A 110 14.59 -7.90 11.12
C VAL A 110 13.41 -8.69 11.67
N TRP A 111 13.66 -9.93 12.09
CA TRP A 111 12.73 -10.75 12.85
C TRP A 111 13.07 -10.64 14.35
N LEU A 112 12.06 -10.41 15.17
CA LEU A 112 12.19 -10.14 16.60
C LEU A 112 11.15 -10.93 17.39
N ASN A 113 11.54 -11.46 18.55
CA ASN A 113 10.60 -11.78 19.63
C ASN A 113 11.07 -11.14 20.94
N GLN A 114 10.49 -11.53 22.08
CA GLN A 114 10.89 -11.00 23.39
C GLN A 114 12.37 -11.30 23.76
N TYR A 115 12.97 -12.36 23.21
CA TYR A 115 14.25 -12.92 23.67
C TYR A 115 15.35 -12.89 22.60
N GLU A 116 15.04 -13.27 21.36
CA GLU A 116 15.97 -13.44 20.25
C GLU A 116 15.65 -12.51 19.07
N GLN A 117 16.65 -12.28 18.23
CA GLN A 117 16.53 -11.50 17.01
C GLN A 117 17.29 -12.18 15.88
N ARG A 118 16.83 -11.97 14.64
CA ARG A 118 17.52 -12.39 13.41
C ARG A 118 17.42 -11.25 12.41
N THR A 119 18.52 -10.96 11.73
CA THR A 119 18.56 -9.94 10.67
C THR A 119 18.98 -10.61 9.38
N HIS A 120 18.21 -10.35 8.33
CA HIS A 120 18.48 -10.81 6.98
C HIS A 120 18.78 -9.59 6.12
N GLU A 121 19.88 -9.63 5.37
CA GLU A 121 20.26 -8.61 4.41
C GLU A 121 20.22 -9.23 3.02
N GLN A 122 19.60 -8.54 2.05
CA GLN A 122 19.58 -8.95 0.64
C GLN A 122 19.83 -7.74 -0.25
N GLN A 123 20.44 -8.01 -1.41
CA GLN A 123 20.64 -7.03 -2.47
C GLN A 123 20.02 -7.60 -3.75
N LEU A 124 19.30 -6.76 -4.49
CA LEU A 124 18.74 -7.15 -5.78
C LEU A 124 19.83 -7.02 -6.87
N GLU A 125 19.92 -7.99 -7.76
CA GLU A 125 20.90 -7.95 -8.85
C GLU A 125 20.51 -6.87 -9.86
N LYS A 126 21.39 -5.87 -10.08
CA LYS A 126 21.19 -4.75 -11.04
C LYS A 126 19.88 -3.98 -10.83
N ALA A 127 19.31 -4.06 -9.64
CA ALA A 127 18.05 -3.45 -9.27
C ALA A 127 18.10 -2.93 -7.83
N TRP A 128 17.11 -2.13 -7.46
CA TRP A 128 17.00 -1.56 -6.13
C TRP A 128 15.54 -1.55 -5.69
N ALA A 129 15.28 -1.78 -4.41
CA ALA A 129 13.92 -1.80 -3.88
C ALA A 129 13.36 -0.38 -3.79
N THR A 130 12.24 -0.11 -4.44
CA THR A 130 11.64 1.23 -4.53
C THR A 130 10.60 1.45 -3.44
N ASP A 131 9.88 0.39 -3.08
CA ASP A 131 9.02 0.31 -1.91
C ASP A 131 8.84 -1.17 -1.51
N LEU A 132 8.57 -1.44 -0.23
CA LEU A 132 8.53 -2.81 0.29
C LEU A 132 7.70 -2.92 1.56
N LYS A 133 7.18 -4.12 1.81
CA LYS A 133 6.46 -4.52 3.03
C LYS A 133 6.91 -5.89 3.51
N CYS A 134 6.53 -6.25 4.73
CA CYS A 134 6.79 -7.55 5.32
C CYS A 134 5.51 -8.18 5.90
N ALA A 135 5.46 -9.50 5.90
CA ALA A 135 4.33 -10.23 6.48
C ALA A 135 4.77 -11.62 6.95
N PHE A 136 3.99 -12.17 7.89
CA PHE A 136 4.00 -13.60 8.18
C PHE A 136 3.01 -14.30 7.26
N ASN A 137 3.38 -15.45 6.71
CA ASN A 137 2.42 -16.30 6.01
C ASN A 137 1.59 -17.13 7.01
N MET A 138 0.62 -17.89 6.48
CA MET A 138 -0.27 -18.71 7.31
C MET A 138 0.44 -19.90 7.99
N GLU A 139 1.63 -20.28 7.54
CA GLU A 139 2.45 -21.36 8.10
C GLU A 139 3.43 -20.85 9.18
N GLY A 140 3.51 -19.54 9.39
CA GLY A 140 4.41 -18.89 10.35
C GLY A 140 5.79 -18.56 9.77
N ASP A 141 6.08 -18.94 8.52
CA ASP A 141 7.20 -18.37 7.78
C ASP A 141 6.98 -16.88 7.57
N TYR A 142 8.05 -16.17 7.26
CA TYR A 142 8.01 -14.72 7.08
C TYR A 142 8.69 -14.32 5.80
N LEU A 143 8.22 -13.21 5.23
CA LEU A 143 8.73 -12.71 3.97
C LEU A 143 8.75 -11.20 3.91
N MET A 144 9.55 -10.72 2.95
CA MET A 144 9.52 -9.35 2.48
C MET A 144 9.23 -9.36 0.99
N ALA A 145 8.40 -8.43 0.53
CA ALA A 145 8.12 -8.25 -0.88
C ALA A 145 7.93 -6.77 -1.20
N GLY A 146 8.13 -6.41 -2.46
CA GLY A 146 8.00 -5.04 -2.88
C GLY A 146 8.20 -4.83 -4.37
N TYR A 147 8.37 -3.57 -4.74
CA TYR A 147 8.70 -3.16 -6.09
C TYR A 147 10.19 -2.86 -6.19
N TYR A 148 10.76 -3.09 -7.37
CA TYR A 148 12.14 -2.75 -7.67
C TYR A 148 12.24 -1.89 -8.91
N GLY A 149 13.23 -1.01 -8.96
CA GLY A 149 13.62 -0.24 -10.13
C GLY A 149 14.94 -0.76 -10.69
N GLN A 150 15.25 -0.44 -11.94
CA GLN A 150 16.56 -0.77 -12.51
C GLN A 150 17.64 0.17 -11.97
N SER A 151 18.76 -0.40 -11.53
CA SER A 151 19.88 0.37 -11.01
C SER A 151 20.72 0.93 -12.16
N SER A 152 20.48 2.19 -12.52
CA SER A 152 21.25 2.93 -13.55
C SER A 152 21.54 4.37 -13.10
N SER A 153 22.28 5.13 -13.90
CA SER A 153 22.53 6.57 -13.64
C SER A 153 21.28 7.44 -13.70
N LYS A 154 20.17 6.91 -14.24
CA LYS A 154 18.82 7.48 -14.23
C LYS A 154 17.86 6.38 -13.77
N PRO A 155 17.77 6.11 -12.45
CA PRO A 155 16.94 5.04 -11.92
C PRO A 155 15.48 5.23 -12.36
N THR A 156 14.90 4.17 -12.90
CA THR A 156 13.44 4.07 -13.07
C THR A 156 12.84 3.68 -11.72
N LEU A 157 11.70 4.28 -11.39
CA LEU A 157 11.14 4.19 -10.03
C LEU A 157 10.37 2.89 -9.75
N ALA A 158 9.98 2.13 -10.77
CA ALA A 158 9.55 0.75 -10.62
C ALA A 158 9.62 0.05 -11.98
N SER A 159 10.16 -1.16 -12.01
CA SER A 159 10.37 -1.99 -13.20
C SER A 159 9.88 -3.43 -12.97
N GLY A 160 9.71 -3.85 -11.72
CA GLY A 160 9.13 -5.14 -11.41
C GLY A 160 8.84 -5.31 -9.93
N THR A 161 8.61 -6.57 -9.57
CA THR A 161 8.26 -7.05 -8.24
C THR A 161 9.31 -8.00 -7.72
N PHE A 162 9.58 -8.00 -6.42
CA PHE A 162 10.47 -8.95 -5.78
C PHE A 162 9.85 -9.55 -4.52
N SER A 163 10.33 -10.74 -4.13
CA SER A 163 10.00 -11.41 -2.88
C SER A 163 11.20 -12.18 -2.33
N PHE A 164 11.32 -12.19 -1.00
CA PHE A 164 12.27 -12.99 -0.25
C PHE A 164 11.53 -13.73 0.87
N LEU A 165 11.48 -15.06 0.79
CA LEU A 165 10.82 -15.92 1.78
C LEU A 165 11.85 -16.60 2.69
N TYR A 166 11.59 -16.61 3.99
CA TYR A 166 12.48 -17.18 5.00
C TYR A 166 11.78 -18.26 5.81
N ASP A 167 12.54 -19.29 6.21
CA ASP A 167 12.06 -20.35 7.11
C ASP A 167 11.91 -19.82 8.54
N ALA A 168 10.75 -20.01 9.15
CA ALA A 168 10.48 -19.58 10.52
C ALA A 168 11.45 -20.21 11.54
N ARG A 169 11.73 -21.51 11.40
CA ARG A 169 12.48 -22.29 12.41
C ARG A 169 13.96 -21.98 12.35
N ARG A 170 14.53 -22.01 11.15
CA ARG A 170 15.98 -21.94 10.92
C ARG A 170 16.44 -20.55 10.47
N GLY A 171 15.54 -19.71 9.96
CA GLY A 171 15.85 -18.35 9.51
C GLY A 171 16.65 -18.25 8.21
N TYR A 172 16.83 -19.33 7.44
CA TYR A 172 17.49 -19.24 6.13
C TYR A 172 16.50 -18.78 5.05
N LEU A 173 17.04 -18.15 4.00
CA LEU A 173 16.29 -17.78 2.80
C LEU A 173 15.84 -19.06 2.06
N LYS A 174 14.54 -19.34 2.09
CA LYS A 174 13.92 -20.44 1.36
C LYS A 174 13.88 -20.18 -0.13
N ASN A 175 13.52 -18.95 -0.50
CA ASN A 175 13.32 -18.59 -1.89
C ASN A 175 13.49 -17.08 -2.12
N SER A 176 13.87 -16.75 -3.35
CA SER A 176 13.98 -15.39 -3.87
C SER A 176 13.38 -15.38 -5.27
N SER A 177 12.52 -14.42 -5.54
CA SER A 177 11.86 -14.31 -6.84
C SER A 177 11.78 -12.85 -7.26
N THR A 178 11.98 -12.62 -8.55
CA THR A 178 11.70 -11.34 -9.20
C THR A 178 10.82 -11.59 -10.42
N LEU A 179 9.94 -10.64 -10.70
CA LEU A 179 9.14 -10.64 -11.91
C LEU A 179 9.05 -9.21 -12.44
N GLU A 180 9.59 -9.02 -13.64
CA GLU A 180 9.48 -7.76 -14.37
C GLU A 180 8.02 -7.53 -14.77
N PHE A 181 7.60 -6.27 -14.71
CA PHE A 181 6.29 -5.89 -15.19
C PHE A 181 6.26 -5.97 -16.72
N ARG A 182 5.54 -6.95 -17.25
CA ARG A 182 5.37 -7.15 -18.70
C ARG A 182 4.49 -6.08 -19.33
N GLU A 183 3.64 -5.46 -18.53
CA GLU A 183 2.54 -4.58 -18.95
C GLU A 183 2.57 -3.27 -18.17
N TYR A 184 3.73 -2.63 -18.09
CA TYR A 184 3.60 -1.19 -18.22
C TYR A 184 3.07 -0.99 -19.63
N GLU A 185 1.79 -0.61 -19.76
CA GLU A 185 1.33 0.07 -20.96
C GLU A 185 2.44 1.06 -21.29
N THR A 186 3.26 0.73 -22.27
CA THR A 186 4.29 1.64 -22.74
C THR A 186 3.51 2.91 -23.08
N ASP A 187 4.06 4.05 -22.69
CA ASP A 187 3.47 5.39 -22.82
C ASP A 187 2.97 5.73 -24.25
N ASP A 188 3.00 4.80 -25.21
CA ASP A 188 2.29 4.85 -26.48
C ASP A 188 0.75 4.85 -26.31
N MET A 189 0.20 4.36 -25.19
CA MET A 189 -1.24 4.49 -24.85
C MET A 189 -1.58 5.78 -24.09
N VAL A 190 -0.58 6.55 -23.67
CA VAL A 190 -0.75 7.94 -23.21
C VAL A 190 -1.08 8.77 -24.45
N LYS A 191 -2.37 8.79 -24.83
CA LYS A 191 -2.89 9.70 -25.84
C LYS A 191 -2.31 11.10 -25.61
N ASN A 192 -1.94 11.78 -26.69
CA ASN A 192 -1.46 13.16 -26.69
C ASN A 192 -2.24 14.01 -25.66
N GLY A 193 -1.59 14.37 -24.54
CA GLY A 193 -2.19 15.19 -23.49
C GLY A 193 -2.28 14.55 -22.10
N LEU A 194 -1.97 13.26 -21.95
CA LEU A 194 -1.74 12.65 -20.63
C LEU A 194 -0.30 12.98 -20.16
N PRO A 195 -0.10 13.28 -18.86
CA PRO A 195 1.21 13.66 -18.34
C PRO A 195 2.17 12.48 -18.45
N LYS A 196 3.35 12.75 -19.00
CA LYS A 196 4.45 11.78 -19.02
C LYS A 196 4.95 11.60 -17.60
N PRO A 197 5.14 10.35 -17.12
CA PRO A 197 5.64 10.12 -15.78
C PRO A 197 7.11 10.54 -15.69
N SER A 198 7.38 11.77 -15.23
CA SER A 198 8.74 12.16 -14.86
C SER A 198 9.18 11.49 -13.55
N ASP A 199 8.21 11.12 -12.69
CA ASP A 199 8.44 10.69 -11.30
C ASP A 199 7.47 9.58 -10.82
N MET A 200 7.20 8.56 -11.65
CA MET A 200 6.32 7.41 -11.36
C MET A 200 6.72 6.54 -10.17
N THR A 201 6.17 6.78 -8.97
CA THR A 201 6.44 5.93 -7.80
C THR A 201 5.34 4.90 -7.60
N ASP A 202 5.67 3.61 -7.64
CA ASP A 202 4.73 2.57 -7.20
C ASP A 202 4.86 2.38 -5.69
N LYS A 203 3.73 2.47 -4.98
CA LYS A 203 3.66 2.30 -3.53
C LYS A 203 3.04 0.97 -3.17
N VAL A 204 3.69 0.20 -2.31
CA VAL A 204 3.12 -1.03 -1.77
C VAL A 204 2.13 -0.65 -0.68
N ARG A 205 0.84 -0.80 -0.96
CA ARG A 205 -0.25 -0.45 -0.04
C ARG A 205 -0.51 -1.56 0.96
N ALA A 206 -0.42 -2.82 0.54
CA ALA A 206 -0.67 -3.97 1.40
C ALA A 206 0.11 -5.22 0.97
N LEU A 207 0.43 -6.07 1.94
CA LEU A 207 0.93 -7.42 1.72
C LEU A 207 0.08 -8.37 2.58
N VAL A 208 -0.77 -9.16 1.92
CA VAL A 208 -1.90 -9.83 2.57
C VAL A 208 -1.74 -11.35 2.46
N PRO A 209 -1.57 -12.07 3.58
CA PRO A 209 -1.66 -13.53 3.59
C PRO A 209 -3.09 -13.99 3.29
N MET A 210 -3.21 -14.94 2.37
CA MET A 210 -4.48 -15.52 1.93
C MET A 210 -4.64 -16.95 2.45
N VAL A 211 -5.89 -17.37 2.58
CA VAL A 211 -6.23 -18.78 2.79
C VAL A 211 -5.70 -19.59 1.59
N GLY A 212 -4.96 -20.66 1.87
CA GLY A 212 -4.25 -21.45 0.85
C GLY A 212 -2.74 -21.18 0.80
N GLY A 213 -2.24 -20.18 1.53
CA GLY A 213 -0.80 -19.94 1.75
C GLY A 213 -0.16 -18.94 0.79
N ASN A 214 -0.87 -18.51 -0.26
CA ASN A 214 -0.42 -17.42 -1.11
C ASN A 214 -0.45 -16.09 -0.34
N LEU A 215 0.36 -15.13 -0.79
CA LEU A 215 0.29 -13.74 -0.38
C LEU A 215 -0.05 -12.88 -1.59
N ILE A 216 -0.95 -11.93 -1.37
CA ILE A 216 -1.33 -10.94 -2.36
C ILE A 216 -0.73 -9.61 -1.94
N MET A 217 0.19 -9.10 -2.74
CA MET A 217 0.69 -7.74 -2.60
C MET A 217 -0.16 -6.83 -3.46
N ILE A 218 -0.60 -5.71 -2.89
CA ILE A 218 -1.38 -4.69 -3.58
C ILE A 218 -0.61 -3.39 -3.50
N GLY A 219 -0.40 -2.74 -4.63
CA GLY A 219 0.14 -1.40 -4.70
C GLY A 219 -0.64 -0.49 -5.62
N GLU A 220 -0.25 0.77 -5.63
CA GLU A 220 -0.81 1.80 -6.49
C GLU A 220 0.31 2.61 -7.14
N GLN A 221 0.10 2.95 -8.40
CA GLN A 221 0.97 3.86 -9.11
C GLN A 221 0.64 5.31 -8.79
N GLU A 222 1.63 6.05 -8.32
CA GLU A 222 1.49 7.45 -7.90
C GLU A 222 2.61 8.34 -8.43
N PHE A 223 2.29 9.53 -8.92
CA PHE A 223 3.33 10.49 -9.30
C PHE A 223 2.88 11.93 -9.25
N LYS A 224 3.86 12.80 -9.04
CA LYS A 224 3.69 14.24 -9.16
C LYS A 224 4.03 14.68 -10.58
N SER A 225 3.26 15.61 -11.13
CA SER A 225 3.57 16.25 -12.40
C SER A 225 3.08 17.68 -12.40
N SER A 226 3.93 18.62 -12.83
CA SER A 226 3.52 20.01 -13.05
C SER A 226 2.78 20.10 -14.38
N VAL A 227 1.47 20.36 -14.32
CA VAL A 227 0.65 20.58 -15.51
C VAL A 227 0.87 22.01 -15.99
N ILE A 228 1.33 22.17 -17.22
CA ILE A 228 1.35 23.47 -17.89
C ILE A 228 0.03 23.58 -18.68
N PRO A 229 -0.99 24.30 -18.20
CA PRO A 229 -2.22 24.48 -18.96
C PRO A 229 -1.94 25.18 -20.31
N PRO A 230 -2.74 24.87 -21.36
CA PRO A 230 -2.60 25.53 -22.65
C PRO A 230 -2.85 27.04 -22.51
N LYS A 231 -1.91 27.85 -23.04
CA LYS A 231 -1.91 29.32 -22.92
C LYS A 231 -3.22 29.95 -23.41
N ARG A 232 -3.79 30.89 -22.65
CA ARG A 232 -4.53 32.01 -23.24
C ARG A 232 -3.52 33.07 -23.68
N ARG A 233 -3.75 33.72 -24.82
CA ARG A 233 -2.81 34.68 -25.42
C ARG A 233 -2.56 35.85 -24.46
N GLY A 234 -1.35 35.96 -23.91
CA GLY A 234 -0.91 37.07 -23.05
C GLY A 234 -0.62 36.71 -21.58
N GLU A 235 -0.93 35.49 -21.13
CA GLU A 235 -0.72 35.06 -19.73
C GLU A 235 0.62 34.32 -19.53
N LYS A 236 1.29 34.57 -18.40
CA LYS A 236 2.44 33.76 -17.95
C LYS A 236 1.92 32.39 -17.49
N PRO A 237 2.56 31.27 -17.88
CA PRO A 237 2.13 29.96 -17.44
C PRO A 237 2.33 29.82 -15.92
N THR A 238 1.24 29.67 -15.17
CA THR A 238 1.24 29.13 -13.81
C THR A 238 1.11 27.61 -13.94
N GLY A 239 2.20 26.88 -13.74
CA GLY A 239 2.13 25.43 -13.62
C GLY A 239 1.36 25.09 -12.35
N GLU A 240 0.44 24.14 -12.43
CA GLU A 240 -0.22 23.57 -11.25
C GLU A 240 0.39 22.19 -10.99
N ASP A 241 0.96 21.99 -9.81
CA ASP A 241 1.44 20.68 -9.40
C ASP A 241 0.23 19.77 -9.12
N ALA A 242 0.19 18.62 -9.77
CA ALA A 242 -0.83 17.61 -9.56
C ALA A 242 -0.22 16.29 -9.11
N MET A 243 -0.92 15.63 -8.18
CA MET A 243 -0.69 14.22 -7.85
C MET A 243 -1.58 13.36 -8.73
N TYR A 244 -1.04 12.27 -9.26
CA TYR A 244 -1.75 11.32 -10.11
C TYR A 244 -1.81 9.97 -9.40
N TYR A 245 -2.98 9.34 -9.45
CA TYR A 245 -3.21 8.00 -8.91
C TYR A 245 -3.74 7.12 -10.05
N ARG A 246 -2.93 6.14 -10.45
CA ARG A 246 -3.19 5.29 -11.61
C ARG A 246 -3.50 3.86 -11.18
N ASP A 247 -2.98 2.89 -11.92
CA ASP A 247 -3.38 1.49 -11.85
C ASP A 247 -3.08 0.91 -10.47
N ILE A 248 -4.00 0.09 -9.99
CA ILE A 248 -3.80 -0.72 -8.79
C ILE A 248 -3.15 -2.02 -9.26
N ILE A 249 -1.98 -2.32 -8.71
CA ILE A 249 -1.17 -3.47 -9.09
C ILE A 249 -1.43 -4.59 -8.09
N ILE A 250 -1.81 -5.75 -8.59
CA ILE A 250 -1.98 -6.98 -7.82
C ILE A 250 -0.83 -7.91 -8.18
N THR A 251 -0.04 -8.30 -7.19
CA THR A 251 1.03 -9.29 -7.35
C THR A 251 0.68 -10.51 -6.53
N ASN A 252 0.63 -11.68 -7.18
CA ASN A 252 0.44 -12.94 -6.49
C ASN A 252 1.81 -13.58 -6.20
N ILE A 253 2.03 -13.88 -4.92
CA ILE A 253 3.20 -14.59 -4.41
C ILE A 253 2.69 -15.92 -3.87
N ASP A 254 3.12 -17.03 -4.47
CA ASP A 254 2.67 -18.34 -4.02
C ASP A 254 3.24 -18.70 -2.63
N LYS A 255 2.73 -19.79 -2.05
CA LYS A 255 3.19 -20.29 -0.74
C LYS A 255 4.69 -20.61 -0.65
N THR A 256 5.36 -20.80 -1.79
CA THR A 256 6.81 -21.07 -1.86
C THR A 256 7.63 -19.79 -1.99
N GLY A 257 6.97 -18.63 -2.08
CA GLY A 257 7.61 -17.33 -2.25
C GLY A 257 7.87 -16.94 -3.69
N PHE A 258 7.44 -17.74 -4.69
CA PHE A 258 7.58 -17.39 -6.10
C PHE A 258 6.48 -16.41 -6.52
N ILE A 259 6.86 -15.40 -7.31
CA ILE A 259 5.91 -14.46 -7.89
C ILE A 259 5.28 -15.11 -9.13
N SER A 260 4.01 -15.49 -9.04
CA SER A 260 3.32 -16.20 -10.11
C SER A 260 2.79 -15.27 -11.21
N GLY A 261 2.59 -13.99 -10.91
CA GLY A 261 2.09 -13.03 -11.88
C GLY A 261 1.72 -11.68 -11.27
N ASN A 262 1.56 -10.71 -12.17
CA ASN A 262 1.04 -9.38 -11.89
C ASN A 262 -0.26 -9.18 -12.68
N ALA A 263 -1.25 -8.56 -12.06
CA ALA A 263 -2.50 -8.15 -12.68
C ALA A 263 -2.76 -6.69 -12.34
N TYR A 264 -3.48 -5.98 -13.21
CA TYR A 264 -3.70 -4.55 -13.08
C TYR A 264 -5.20 -4.25 -13.06
N ILE A 265 -5.63 -3.46 -12.09
CA ILE A 265 -6.96 -2.86 -12.09
C ILE A 265 -6.80 -1.43 -12.61
N PRO A 266 -7.37 -1.13 -13.78
CA PRO A 266 -7.14 0.15 -14.39
C PRO A 266 -7.87 1.30 -13.68
N LYS A 267 -7.17 2.43 -13.50
CA LYS A 267 -7.69 3.63 -12.80
C LYS A 267 -6.97 4.91 -13.25
N ARG A 268 -7.67 6.05 -13.38
CA ARG A 268 -7.07 7.32 -13.87
C ARG A 268 -7.61 8.54 -13.13
N GLN A 269 -7.03 8.84 -11.97
CA GLN A 269 -7.37 10.01 -11.17
C GLN A 269 -6.19 10.97 -11.03
N LYS A 270 -6.50 12.24 -10.74
CA LYS A 270 -5.52 13.25 -10.35
C LYS A 270 -6.11 14.21 -9.32
N ASP A 271 -5.23 14.93 -8.64
CA ASP A 271 -5.55 15.89 -7.61
C ASP A 271 -4.63 17.11 -7.69
N TYR A 272 -5.18 18.30 -7.49
CA TYR A 272 -4.44 19.57 -7.49
C TYR A 272 -4.37 20.22 -6.09
N GLU A 273 -5.24 19.81 -5.16
CA GLU A 273 -5.54 20.59 -3.95
C GLU A 273 -5.33 19.81 -2.64
N GLY A 274 -4.74 18.61 -2.69
CA GLY A 274 -4.43 17.81 -1.51
C GLY A 274 -5.66 17.13 -0.89
N PHE A 275 -6.70 16.85 -1.68
CA PHE A 275 -7.80 15.96 -1.32
C PHE A 275 -7.42 14.47 -1.48
N GLU A 276 -6.24 14.10 -0.97
CA GLU A 276 -5.64 12.76 -1.14
C GLU A 276 -6.58 11.63 -0.66
N TYR A 277 -7.43 11.92 0.34
CA TYR A 277 -8.34 10.97 0.97
C TYR A 277 -9.29 10.22 0.01
N TYR A 278 -9.63 10.79 -1.16
CA TYR A 278 -10.62 10.22 -2.07
C TYR A 278 -10.04 9.63 -3.37
N ASN A 279 -8.74 9.82 -3.60
CA ASN A 279 -8.10 9.56 -4.87
C ASN A 279 -7.30 8.25 -4.92
N SER A 280 -7.16 7.56 -3.79
CA SER A 280 -6.64 6.18 -3.73
C SER A 280 -7.80 5.18 -3.65
N PHE A 281 -7.55 3.98 -3.16
CA PHE A 281 -8.55 2.97 -2.86
C PHE A 281 -8.60 2.68 -1.35
N SER A 282 -9.74 2.18 -0.90
CA SER A 282 -9.84 1.52 0.41
C SER A 282 -9.94 0.02 0.24
N MET A 283 -9.52 -0.70 1.26
CA MET A 283 -9.45 -2.16 1.26
C MET A 283 -10.00 -2.75 2.55
N THR A 284 -10.70 -3.89 2.42
CA THR A 284 -10.95 -4.85 3.51
C THR A 284 -10.73 -6.25 2.97
N ARG A 285 -10.83 -7.25 3.83
CA ARG A 285 -10.69 -8.66 3.44
C ARG A 285 -11.41 -9.60 4.39
N ASP A 286 -11.60 -10.81 3.94
CA ASP A 286 -11.91 -11.98 4.76
C ASP A 286 -11.18 -13.22 4.24
N ARG A 287 -11.69 -14.41 4.62
CA ARG A 287 -11.14 -15.69 4.20
C ARG A 287 -11.33 -16.01 2.71
N TYR A 288 -12.22 -15.31 2.02
CA TYR A 288 -12.59 -15.56 0.62
C TYR A 288 -11.88 -14.63 -0.36
N GLY A 289 -11.46 -13.45 0.09
CA GLY A 289 -10.83 -12.49 -0.79
C GLY A 289 -10.48 -11.18 -0.14
N ILE A 290 -9.87 -10.34 -0.95
CA ILE A 290 -9.64 -8.93 -0.68
C ILE A 290 -10.66 -8.13 -1.46
N TYR A 291 -11.20 -7.09 -0.85
CA TYR A 291 -12.23 -6.25 -1.43
C TYR A 291 -11.75 -4.82 -1.47
N LEU A 292 -11.72 -4.25 -2.67
CA LEU A 292 -11.31 -2.89 -2.94
C LEU A 292 -12.51 -2.04 -3.36
N MET A 293 -12.53 -0.79 -2.92
CA MET A 293 -13.39 0.23 -3.50
C MET A 293 -12.58 1.48 -3.80
N PHE A 294 -12.86 2.09 -4.95
CA PHE A 294 -12.23 3.33 -5.36
C PHE A 294 -13.17 4.16 -6.21
N ASN A 295 -12.91 5.46 -6.22
CA ASN A 295 -13.58 6.42 -7.09
C ASN A 295 -12.85 6.48 -8.42
N ASP A 296 -13.59 6.71 -9.51
CA ASP A 296 -13.01 7.14 -10.76
C ASP A 296 -14.01 8.03 -11.52
N HIS A 297 -13.57 8.72 -12.56
CA HIS A 297 -14.46 9.60 -13.32
C HIS A 297 -15.29 8.80 -14.34
N ILE A 298 -16.60 9.08 -14.46
CA ILE A 298 -17.53 8.33 -15.33
C ILE A 298 -17.06 8.30 -16.79
N ASN A 299 -16.44 9.38 -17.28
CA ASN A 299 -15.93 9.44 -18.66
C ASN A 299 -14.69 8.56 -18.92
N ASN A 300 -14.14 7.90 -17.91
CA ASN A 300 -13.14 6.84 -18.13
C ASN A 300 -13.79 5.54 -18.62
N TYR A 301 -15.11 5.46 -18.67
CA TYR A 301 -15.85 4.27 -19.05
C TYR A 301 -16.78 4.53 -20.24
N SER A 302 -16.72 3.67 -21.25
CA SER A 302 -17.67 3.62 -22.38
C SER A 302 -18.20 2.20 -22.50
N ASP A 303 -19.53 2.02 -22.53
CA ASP A 303 -20.18 0.71 -22.68
C ASP A 303 -19.67 -0.38 -21.71
N ASN A 304 -19.42 0.04 -20.45
CA ASN A 304 -18.85 -0.79 -19.38
C ASN A 304 -17.41 -1.28 -19.61
N ALA A 305 -16.73 -0.77 -20.65
CA ALA A 305 -15.30 -0.93 -20.83
C ALA A 305 -14.54 0.27 -20.27
N PHE A 306 -13.35 0.02 -19.71
CA PHE A 306 -12.44 1.08 -19.31
C PHE A 306 -11.71 1.63 -20.53
N THR A 307 -11.99 2.89 -20.88
CA THR A 307 -11.48 3.57 -22.07
C THR A 307 -11.07 5.01 -21.74
N PRO A 308 -10.05 5.21 -20.89
CA PRO A 308 -9.69 6.53 -20.43
C PRO A 308 -9.12 7.37 -21.58
N ASN A 309 -9.40 8.67 -21.55
CA ASN A 309 -8.82 9.64 -22.46
C ASN A 309 -7.98 10.71 -21.75
N LYS A 310 -8.08 10.80 -20.41
CA LYS A 310 -7.27 11.66 -19.54
C LYS A 310 -7.42 11.23 -18.08
N CYS A 311 -6.53 11.70 -17.20
CA CYS A 311 -6.77 11.65 -15.76
C CYS A 311 -7.69 12.79 -15.35
N TYR A 312 -8.70 12.49 -14.56
CA TYR A 312 -9.71 13.45 -14.11
C TYR A 312 -9.50 13.81 -12.64
N ASN A 313 -9.87 15.03 -12.27
CA ASN A 313 -9.99 15.39 -10.86
C ASN A 313 -11.10 14.57 -10.20
N ALA A 314 -11.00 14.42 -8.89
CA ALA A 314 -12.16 14.10 -8.08
C ALA A 314 -13.28 15.14 -8.34
N ASP A 315 -14.29 14.76 -9.14
CA ASP A 315 -15.51 15.54 -9.37
C ASP A 315 -16.75 14.86 -8.73
N LYS A 316 -17.32 15.50 -7.70
CA LYS A 316 -18.53 15.04 -6.99
C LYS A 316 -19.67 14.69 -7.95
N LEU A 317 -19.80 15.40 -9.05
CA LEU A 317 -20.95 15.24 -9.95
C LEU A 317 -20.72 14.16 -11.01
N ARG A 318 -19.48 13.68 -11.18
CA ARG A 318 -19.10 12.80 -12.30
C ARG A 318 -18.25 11.61 -11.86
N THR A 319 -18.51 11.09 -10.66
CA THR A 319 -17.86 9.91 -10.10
C THR A 319 -18.61 8.61 -10.42
N GLN A 320 -17.86 7.59 -10.79
CA GLN A 320 -18.22 6.19 -10.74
C GLN A 320 -17.48 5.55 -9.56
N VAL A 321 -18.19 4.80 -8.73
CA VAL A 321 -17.56 3.99 -7.69
C VAL A 321 -17.46 2.55 -8.15
N ASN A 322 -16.24 2.05 -8.07
CA ASN A 322 -15.86 0.74 -8.52
C ASN A 322 -15.61 -0.17 -7.33
N PHE A 323 -15.95 -1.44 -7.50
CA PHE A 323 -15.70 -2.50 -6.54
C PHE A 323 -14.89 -3.59 -7.20
N VAL A 324 -13.88 -4.10 -6.49
CA VAL A 324 -13.07 -5.22 -6.94
C VAL A 324 -12.96 -6.25 -5.85
N GLN A 325 -13.23 -7.51 -6.19
CA GLN A 325 -12.90 -8.66 -5.36
C GLN A 325 -11.68 -9.36 -5.95
N ILE A 326 -10.63 -9.53 -5.15
CA ILE A 326 -9.41 -10.26 -5.49
C ILE A 326 -9.44 -11.60 -4.74
N PHE A 327 -9.21 -12.69 -5.46
CA PHE A 327 -9.19 -14.05 -4.94
C PHE A 327 -7.78 -14.48 -4.50
N SER A 328 -7.69 -15.63 -3.84
CA SER A 328 -6.42 -16.17 -3.32
C SER A 328 -5.39 -16.51 -4.39
N ASP A 329 -5.81 -16.68 -5.64
CA ASP A 329 -4.95 -16.95 -6.80
C ASP A 329 -4.49 -15.66 -7.53
N GLY A 330 -4.88 -14.48 -7.02
CA GLY A 330 -4.59 -13.19 -7.63
C GLY A 330 -5.51 -12.81 -8.78
N SER A 331 -6.44 -13.68 -9.19
CA SER A 331 -7.51 -13.28 -10.11
C SER A 331 -8.45 -12.28 -9.43
N TYR A 332 -9.15 -11.47 -10.22
CA TYR A 332 -10.08 -10.50 -9.68
C TYR A 332 -11.36 -10.37 -10.50
N ARG A 333 -12.41 -9.87 -9.84
CA ARG A 333 -13.68 -9.46 -10.47
C ARG A 333 -13.92 -8.00 -10.19
N TRP A 334 -14.14 -7.24 -11.25
CA TRP A 334 -14.51 -5.83 -11.17
C TRP A 334 -16.02 -5.66 -11.38
N SER A 335 -16.60 -4.69 -10.69
CA SER A 335 -18.00 -4.31 -10.85
C SER A 335 -18.19 -2.83 -10.57
N GLU A 336 -19.05 -2.19 -11.34
CA GLU A 336 -19.57 -0.87 -10.99
C GLU A 336 -20.57 -1.00 -9.83
N VAL A 337 -20.35 -0.24 -8.75
CA VAL A 337 -21.31 -0.17 -7.64
C VAL A 337 -22.38 0.88 -7.95
N TYR A 338 -21.95 2.07 -8.39
CA TYR A 338 -22.86 3.14 -8.80
C TYR A 338 -22.18 4.24 -9.63
N ARG A 339 -23.01 5.07 -10.28
CA ARG A 339 -22.62 6.33 -10.94
C ARG A 339 -23.45 7.50 -10.44
N THR A 340 -22.82 8.65 -10.23
CA THR A 340 -23.47 9.90 -9.76
C THR A 340 -24.61 10.39 -10.64
N ARG A 341 -24.56 10.15 -11.96
CA ARG A 341 -25.64 10.54 -12.87
C ARG A 341 -26.97 9.84 -12.56
N LYS A 342 -26.92 8.66 -11.93
CA LYS A 342 -28.11 7.86 -11.59
C LYS A 342 -28.43 7.93 -10.10
N ASN A 343 -27.41 8.00 -9.24
CA ASN A 343 -27.56 7.92 -7.78
C ASN A 343 -27.01 9.18 -7.08
N LYS A 344 -27.67 9.65 -6.03
CA LYS A 344 -27.27 10.84 -5.24
C LYS A 344 -26.10 10.57 -4.29
N MET A 345 -24.99 10.02 -4.79
CA MET A 345 -23.79 9.81 -3.99
C MET A 345 -22.54 10.16 -4.81
N PRO A 346 -21.65 11.06 -4.35
CA PRO A 346 -20.60 11.64 -5.17
C PRO A 346 -19.19 11.16 -4.85
N PHE A 347 -18.92 10.62 -3.66
CA PHE A 347 -17.62 10.05 -3.30
C PHE A 347 -17.72 8.96 -2.25
N PHE A 348 -16.94 7.91 -2.47
CA PHE A 348 -16.60 6.90 -1.51
C PHE A 348 -15.36 7.33 -0.70
N GLU A 349 -15.36 7.08 0.61
CA GLU A 349 -14.27 7.43 1.52
C GLU A 349 -13.58 6.19 2.09
N THR A 350 -14.37 5.29 2.69
CA THR A 350 -13.82 4.09 3.31
C THR A 350 -14.85 2.96 3.37
N LEU A 351 -14.36 1.73 3.51
CA LEU A 351 -15.19 0.54 3.57
C LEU A 351 -14.83 -0.31 4.79
N TYR A 352 -15.83 -1.03 5.27
CA TYR A 352 -15.74 -1.93 6.40
C TYR A 352 -16.50 -3.22 6.11
N LEU A 353 -15.90 -4.37 6.45
CA LEU A 353 -16.56 -5.66 6.37
C LEU A 353 -17.14 -6.03 7.73
N THR A 354 -18.45 -6.25 7.77
CA THR A 354 -19.14 -6.72 8.97
C THR A 354 -18.91 -8.22 9.20
N THR A 355 -19.15 -8.67 10.42
CA THR A 355 -19.12 -10.09 10.79
C THR A 355 -20.13 -10.95 10.02
N THR A 356 -21.21 -10.33 9.53
CA THR A 356 -22.24 -10.95 8.68
C THR A 356 -21.92 -10.86 7.19
N LYS A 357 -20.67 -10.55 6.81
CA LYS A 357 -20.19 -10.44 5.42
C LYS A 357 -20.89 -9.37 4.56
N GLN A 358 -21.48 -8.38 5.20
CA GLN A 358 -21.96 -7.18 4.50
C GLN A 358 -20.83 -6.16 4.44
N ILE A 359 -20.62 -5.56 3.27
CA ILE A 359 -19.76 -4.39 3.16
C ILE A 359 -20.59 -3.17 3.49
N ILE A 360 -20.16 -2.45 4.52
CA ILE A 360 -20.63 -1.12 4.85
C ILE A 360 -19.59 -0.15 4.30
N PHE A 361 -20.03 0.94 3.70
CA PHE A 361 -19.13 1.99 3.26
C PHE A 361 -19.60 3.35 3.74
N LEU A 362 -18.61 4.19 4.05
CA LEU A 362 -18.78 5.61 4.27
C LEU A 362 -18.45 6.33 2.97
N GLY A 363 -19.31 7.24 2.58
CA GLY A 363 -18.98 8.23 1.58
C GLY A 363 -19.64 9.56 1.88
N ARG A 364 -19.55 10.51 0.96
CA ARG A 364 -19.88 11.90 1.26
C ARG A 364 -20.66 12.54 0.14
N TYR A 365 -21.93 12.92 0.37
CA TYR A 365 -22.74 13.71 -0.56
C TYR A 365 -22.92 15.14 -0.13
N GLN A 366 -22.51 16.08 -1.00
CA GLN A 366 -22.42 17.50 -0.67
C GLN A 366 -21.53 17.66 0.59
N ASP A 367 -22.13 18.11 1.69
CA ASP A 367 -21.49 18.30 3.00
C ASP A 367 -21.91 17.24 4.03
N ASN A 368 -22.67 16.22 3.60
CA ASN A 368 -23.17 15.17 4.48
C ASN A 368 -22.43 13.85 4.26
N ASN A 369 -22.18 13.15 5.36
CA ASN A 369 -21.73 11.77 5.35
C ASN A 369 -22.92 10.83 5.07
N ILE A 370 -22.71 9.88 4.17
CA ILE A 370 -23.67 8.84 3.81
C ILE A 370 -23.06 7.49 4.14
N ILE A 371 -23.85 6.65 4.81
CA ILE A 371 -23.52 5.24 5.04
C ILE A 371 -24.33 4.41 4.05
N GLY A 372 -23.62 3.67 3.20
CA GLY A 372 -24.20 2.68 2.31
C GLY A 372 -23.86 1.26 2.75
N LYS A 373 -24.60 0.28 2.22
CA LYS A 373 -24.27 -1.14 2.38
C LYS A 373 -24.58 -1.91 1.11
N PHE A 374 -23.82 -2.97 0.86
CA PHE A 374 -24.17 -3.99 -0.13
C PHE A 374 -23.71 -5.37 0.35
N GLU A 375 -24.35 -6.39 -0.21
CA GLU A 375 -24.03 -7.78 0.10
C GLU A 375 -23.11 -8.34 -0.97
N ILE A 376 -22.03 -8.98 -0.51
CA ILE A 376 -21.17 -9.78 -1.38
C ILE A 376 -21.91 -11.11 -1.59
N ARG A 377 -22.21 -11.45 -2.85
CA ARG A 377 -22.82 -12.73 -3.20
C ARG A 377 -21.79 -13.86 -3.20
#